data_AF-A0A3D3I6X6-F1
#
_entry.id   AF-A0A3D3I6X6-F1
#
_cell.length_a   1.000
_cell.length_b   1.000
_cell.length_c   1.000
_cell.angle_alpha   90.00
_cell.angle_beta   90.00
_cell.angle_gamma   90.00
#
_symmetry.space_group_name_H-M   'P 1'
#
loop_
_entity.id
_entity.type
_entity.pdbx_description
1 polymer ?
#
loop_
_entity_poly.entity_id
_entity_poly.type
_entity_poly.pdbx_seq_one_letter_code
_entity_poly.pdbx_strand_id
1 'polypeptide(L)' 'INTIPGFTNSSMYPMMWKERGVSFTELISRLITLGLERYKNSQRTEKEFQSSLKF' A
#
# COMPACT_ATOMS: atom_id res chain seq x y z
N ILE A 1 12.79 -8.83 -7.13
CA ILE A 1 12.12 -7.89 -6.20
C ILE A 1 11.13 -8.70 -5.38
N ASN A 2 11.21 -8.67 -4.04
CA ASN A 2 10.24 -9.34 -3.18
C ASN A 2 9.09 -8.37 -2.86
N THR A 3 7.86 -8.70 -3.27
CA THR A 3 6.66 -7.86 -3.06
C THR A 3 5.91 -8.18 -1.77
N ILE A 4 6.18 -9.33 -1.14
CA ILE A 4 5.61 -9.73 0.15
C ILE A 4 6.76 -10.22 1.05
N PRO A 5 7.55 -9.30 1.62
CA PRO A 5 8.63 -9.67 2.53
C PRO A 5 8.08 -10.19 3.86
N GLY A 6 8.95 -10.89 4.61
CA GLY A 6 8.67 -11.18 6.02
C GLY A 6 8.32 -9.89 6.78
N PHE A 7 7.26 -9.95 7.59
CA PHE A 7 6.66 -8.77 8.22
C PHE A 7 6.56 -8.86 9.75
N THR A 8 7.32 -9.77 10.37
CA THR A 8 7.49 -9.78 11.82
C THR A 8 8.38 -8.61 12.26
N ASN A 9 8.34 -8.23 13.54
CA ASN A 9 9.20 -7.16 14.07
C ASN A 9 10.72 -7.43 13.87
N SER A 10 11.12 -8.70 13.79
CA SER A 10 12.50 -9.14 13.51
C SER A 10 12.82 -9.34 12.03
N SER A 11 11.83 -9.16 11.14
CA SER A 11 12.05 -9.31 9.70
C SER A 11 12.83 -8.12 9.14
N MET A 12 13.60 -8.39 8.07
CA MET A 12 14.46 -7.40 7.44
C MET A 12 13.71 -6.14 6.99
N TYR A 13 12.50 -6.28 6.45
CA TYR A 13 11.72 -5.14 5.93
C TYR A 13 11.33 -4.15 7.05
N PRO A 14 10.63 -4.54 8.14
CA PRO A 14 10.40 -3.66 9.27
C PRO A 14 11.66 -3.05 9.90
N MET A 15 12.74 -3.83 10.04
CA MET A 15 13.99 -3.32 10.63
C MET A 15 14.61 -2.18 9.80
N MET A 16 14.65 -2.32 8.47
CA MET A 16 15.18 -1.28 7.59
C MET A 16 14.38 0.05 7.66
N TRP A 17 13.09 -0.01 7.99
CA TRP A 17 12.27 1.18 8.20
C TRP A 17 12.49 1.78 9.59
N LYS A 18 12.70 0.93 10.60
CA LYS A 18 13.06 1.36 11.96
C LYS A 18 14.38 2.13 11.98
N GLU A 19 15.39 1.67 11.24
CA GLU A 19 16.67 2.39 11.08
C GLU A 19 16.51 3.77 10.42
N ARG A 20 15.41 3.98 9.68
CA ARG A 20 15.04 5.27 9.08
C ARG A 20 14.09 6.10 9.96
N GLY A 21 13.91 5.71 11.22
CA GLY A 21 13.07 6.41 12.19
C GLY A 21 11.57 6.14 12.06
N VAL A 22 11.14 5.12 11.29
CA VAL A 22 9.73 4.74 11.18
C VAL A 22 9.48 3.52 12.07
N SER A 23 8.67 3.68 13.10
CA SER A 23 8.29 2.59 13.99
C SER A 23 7.47 1.52 13.26
N PHE A 24 7.42 0.31 13.81
CA PHE A 24 6.64 -0.79 13.24
C PHE A 24 5.14 -0.45 13.12
N THR A 25 4.60 0.24 14.13
CA THR A 25 3.21 0.72 14.13
C THR A 25 2.97 1.73 13.00
N GLU A 26 3.86 2.72 12.84
CA GLU A 26 3.74 3.69 11.75
C GLU A 26 3.86 3.05 10.38
N LEU A 27 4.73 2.04 10.23
CA LEU A 27 4.86 1.28 9.00
C LEU A 27 3.56 0.55 8.64
N ILE A 28 2.93 -0.12 9.62
CA ILE A 28 1.62 -0.77 9.43
C ILE A 28 0.57 0.26 8.99
N SER A 29 0.47 1.38 9.71
CA SER A 29 -0.49 2.45 9.39
C SER A 29 -0.28 2.97 7.97
N ARG A 30 0.98 3.21 7.56
CA ARG A 30 1.32 3.65 6.20
C ARG A 30 0.89 2.65 5.14
N LEU A 31 1.14 1.35 5.35
CA LEU A 31 0.77 0.31 4.37
C LEU A 31 -0.74 0.18 4.22
N ILE A 32 -1.49 0.28 5.31
CA ILE A 32 -2.96 0.28 5.29
C ILE A 32 -3.47 1.50 4.50
N THR A 33 -2.96 2.70 4.80
CA THR A 33 -3.33 3.93 4.09
C THR A 33 -3.04 3.81 2.59
N LEU A 34 -1.85 3.37 2.21
CA LEU A 34 -1.48 3.17 0.80
C LEU A 34 -2.39 2.14 0.10
N GLY A 35 -2.78 1.08 0.80
CA GLY A 35 -3.72 0.08 0.29
C GLY A 35 -5.10 0.67 -0.01
N LEU A 36 -5.63 1.47 0.93
CA LEU A 36 -6.92 2.16 0.76
C LEU A 36 -6.87 3.23 -0.35
N GLU A 37 -5.79 4.01 -0.42
CA GLU A 37 -5.59 5.00 -1.48
C GLU A 37 -5.53 4.33 -2.86
N ARG A 38 -4.79 3.23 -2.99
CA ARG A 38 -4.73 2.45 -4.23
C ARG A 38 -6.10 1.94 -4.64
N TYR A 39 -6.86 1.38 -3.69
CA TYR A 39 -8.21 0.87 -3.95
C TYR A 39 -9.16 1.99 -4.40
N LYS A 40 -9.13 3.15 -3.72
CA LYS A 40 -9.93 4.32 -4.10
C LYS A 40 -9.56 4.80 -5.52
N ASN A 41 -8.28 4.81 -5.85
CA ASN A 41 -7.79 5.25 -7.16
C ASN A 41 -8.21 4.29 -8.28
N SER A 42 -8.16 2.97 -8.07
CA SER A 42 -8.61 2.01 -9.09
C SER A 42 -10.12 2.12 -9.34
N GLN A 43 -10.91 2.29 -8.28
CA GLN A 43 -12.36 2.52 -8.38
C GLN A 43 -12.72 3.80 -9.14
N ARG A 44 -11.90 4.85 -9.06
CA ARG A 44 -12.11 6.08 -9.85
C ARG A 44 -11.91 5.82 -11.35
N THR A 45 -10.80 5.19 -11.71
CA THR A 45 -10.47 4.90 -13.11
C THR A 45 -11.48 3.95 -13.76
N GLU A 46 -11.95 2.92 -13.04
CA GLU A 46 -12.98 1.99 -13.51
C GLU A 46 -14.31 2.70 -13.84
N LYS A 47 -14.72 3.67 -13.01
CA LYS A 47 -15.96 4.44 -13.23
C LYS A 47 -15.86 5.39 -14.41
N GLU A 48 -14.71 6.02 -14.63
CA GLU A 48 -14.48 6.92 -15.77
C GLU A 48 -14.45 6.17 -17.10
N PHE A 49 -13.87 4.98 -17.14
CA PHE A 49 -13.79 4.15 -18.36
C PHE A 49 -15.15 3.65 -18.85
N GLN A 50 -16.12 3.44 -17.95
CA GLN A 50 -17.49 3.01 -18.31
C GLN A 50 -18.32 4.10 -19.01
N SER A 51 -17.83 5.34 -19.14
CA SER A 51 -18.63 6.48 -19.61
C SER A 51 -18.44 6.88 -21.08
N SER A 52 -17.64 6.18 -21.90
CA SER A 52 -17.41 6.58 -23.31
C SER A 52 -17.99 5.65 -24.38
N LEU A 53 -18.52 4.48 -24.01
CA LEU A 53 -19.20 3.59 -24.95
C LEU A 53 -20.69 3.51 -24.57
N LYS A 54 -21.44 4.51 -25.06
CA LYS A 54 -22.89 4.38 -25.20
C LYS A 54 -23.14 3.52 -26.46
N PHE A 55 -23.59 2.28 -26.26
CA PHE A 55 -24.38 1.58 -27.26
C PHE A 55 -25.83 2.03 -27.13
#